data_AF-A0A7W6HEK2-F1
#
_entry.id   AF-A0A7W6HEK2-F1
#
_cell.length_a   1.000
_cell.length_b   1.000
_cell.length_c   1.000
_cell.angle_alpha   90.00
_cell.angle_beta   90.00
_cell.angle_gamma   90.00
#
_symmetry.space_group_name_H-M   'P 1'
#
loop_
_entity.id
_entity.type
_entity.pdbx_description
1 polymer ?
#
loop_
_entity_poly.entity_id
_entity_poly.type
_entity_poly.pdbx_seq_one_letter_code
_entity_poly.pdbx_strand_id
1 'polypeptide(L)'
;MTGRLSRRFTSPRRGRLAAALVLAWPLAGCGQAPAPVADGFSLADFFDGRSVSEGTVRTALLLDEPFTASFEGRRAADRLRLDERFVFEDGARLQRWDLSRSRAGVYTGTVATEDGDGTLSAPVPVAGWATVDGAVLAYDGYAPGGADTLLHFRHVMSRNGDGTLANRVTISKFGISIATSKVTFARSEAALAPG
;
A
#
# COMPACT_ATOMS: atom_id res chain seq x y z
N MET A 1 91.88 6.87 -29.07
CA MET A 1 92.12 8.26 -28.64
C MET A 1 91.00 8.69 -27.72
N THR A 2 91.35 9.07 -26.47
CA THR A 2 90.75 10.15 -25.65
C THR A 2 89.25 10.41 -25.82
N GLY A 3 88.37 10.23 -24.82
CA GLY A 3 88.43 10.71 -23.44
C GLY A 3 87.59 11.99 -23.29
N ARG A 4 86.92 12.17 -22.13
CA ARG A 4 86.14 13.35 -21.63
C ARG A 4 84.68 13.44 -22.10
N LEU A 5 83.69 13.91 -21.33
CA LEU A 5 83.56 14.42 -19.95
C LEU A 5 82.07 14.73 -19.67
N SER A 6 81.75 14.88 -18.37
CA SER A 6 80.79 15.85 -17.78
C SER A 6 79.28 15.61 -17.92
N ARG A 7 78.55 15.37 -16.81
CA ARG A 7 77.94 16.37 -15.88
C ARG A 7 76.87 17.22 -16.60
N ARG A 8 75.61 17.39 -16.15
CA ARG A 8 74.96 17.43 -14.83
C ARG A 8 73.42 17.42 -15.07
N PHE A 9 72.66 17.09 -14.01
CA PHE A 9 71.36 17.67 -13.57
C PHE A 9 70.59 18.53 -14.60
N THR A 10 69.27 18.40 -14.79
CA THR A 10 68.21 18.59 -13.79
C THR A 10 66.87 18.21 -14.42
N SER A 11 65.97 17.57 -13.66
CA SER A 11 64.61 17.22 -14.10
C SER A 11 63.68 18.45 -14.09
N PRO A 12 62.62 18.46 -14.92
CA PRO A 12 61.36 19.03 -14.46
C PRO A 12 60.18 18.06 -14.61
N ARG A 13 59.65 17.71 -13.43
CA ARG A 13 58.22 17.67 -13.03
C ARG A 13 57.23 17.01 -14.00
N ARG A 14 56.93 15.75 -13.69
CA ARG A 14 55.74 15.01 -14.15
C ARG A 14 54.46 15.70 -13.65
N GLY A 15 53.71 16.33 -14.55
CA GLY A 15 52.35 16.79 -14.28
C GLY A 15 51.43 15.57 -14.07
N ARG A 16 50.90 15.40 -12.86
CA ARG A 16 49.86 14.41 -12.58
C ARG A 16 48.50 15.05 -12.88
N LEU A 17 47.90 14.67 -14.01
CA LEU A 17 46.48 14.90 -14.28
C LEU A 17 45.68 14.09 -13.26
N ALA A 18 45.06 14.77 -12.29
CA ALA A 18 44.10 14.15 -11.38
C ALA A 18 42.77 14.02 -12.13
N ALA A 19 42.42 12.79 -12.51
CA ALA A 19 41.11 12.46 -13.03
C ALA A 19 40.08 12.55 -11.90
N ALA A 20 39.17 13.52 -11.97
CA ALA A 20 38.03 13.62 -11.07
C ALA A 20 37.01 12.53 -11.45
N LEU A 21 36.97 11.46 -10.65
CA LEU A 21 35.96 10.41 -10.75
C LEU A 21 34.67 10.94 -10.11
N VAL A 22 33.75 11.46 -10.92
CA VAL A 22 32.39 11.80 -10.48
C VAL A 22 31.66 10.47 -10.24
N LEU A 23 31.58 10.05 -8.97
CA LEU A 23 30.68 8.99 -8.54
C LEU A 23 29.24 9.51 -8.68
N ALA A 24 28.59 9.13 -9.77
CA ALA A 24 27.14 9.25 -9.90
C ALA A 24 26.49 8.22 -8.97
N TRP A 25 26.03 8.67 -7.81
CA TRP A 25 25.20 7.88 -6.92
C TRP A 25 23.81 7.76 -7.56
N PRO A 26 23.33 6.56 -7.94
CA PRO A 26 21.94 6.43 -8.34
C PRO A 26 21.10 6.63 -7.09
N LEU A 27 20.37 7.74 -7.01
CA LEU A 27 19.26 7.92 -6.07
C LEU A 27 18.13 6.98 -6.51
N ALA A 28 18.27 5.69 -6.18
CA ALA A 28 17.18 4.74 -6.23
C ALA A 28 16.23 5.03 -5.05
N GLY A 29 15.49 6.14 -5.15
CA GLY A 29 14.35 6.43 -4.29
C GLY A 29 13.16 5.54 -4.67
N CYS A 30 13.32 4.22 -4.54
CA CYS A 30 12.16 3.33 -4.56
C CYS A 30 11.43 3.51 -3.24
N GLY A 31 10.17 3.97 -3.29
CA GLY A 31 9.26 3.94 -2.16
C GLY A 31 9.05 2.49 -1.72
N GLN A 32 9.93 1.98 -0.88
CA GLN A 32 9.84 0.64 -0.33
C GLN A 32 8.61 0.60 0.57
N ALA A 33 7.80 -0.43 0.37
CA ALA A 33 6.74 -0.75 1.30
C ALA A 33 7.35 -0.95 2.71
N PRO A 34 6.67 -0.50 3.78
CA PRO A 34 7.22 -0.66 5.13
C PRO A 34 7.40 -2.16 5.43
N ALA A 35 8.43 -2.53 6.20
CA ALA A 35 8.73 -3.93 6.49
C ALA A 35 7.72 -4.55 7.50
N PRO A 36 7.59 -5.90 7.52
CA PRO A 36 6.79 -6.61 8.53
C PRO A 36 7.26 -6.36 9.96
N VAL A 37 6.32 -6.21 10.90
CA VAL A 37 6.60 -6.04 12.34
C VAL A 37 5.72 -6.96 13.17
N ALA A 38 6.35 -7.81 14.00
CA ALA A 38 5.67 -8.81 14.84
C ALA A 38 4.58 -8.19 15.73
N ASP A 39 4.94 -7.16 16.50
CA ASP A 39 4.05 -6.40 17.38
C ASP A 39 3.53 -5.10 16.73
N GLY A 40 3.47 -5.06 15.40
CA GLY A 40 2.94 -3.92 14.65
C GLY A 40 1.42 -3.72 14.81
N PHE A 41 0.89 -2.78 14.06
CA PHE A 41 -0.53 -2.43 14.03
C PHE A 41 -1.46 -3.63 13.81
N SER A 42 -2.55 -3.67 14.58
CA SER A 42 -3.61 -4.68 14.48
C SER A 42 -4.83 -4.14 13.73
N LEU A 43 -5.13 -4.71 12.55
CA LEU A 43 -6.38 -4.45 11.82
C LEU A 43 -7.59 -4.91 12.63
N ALA A 44 -7.46 -6.06 13.31
CA ALA A 44 -8.53 -6.60 14.14
C ALA A 44 -8.90 -5.63 15.28
N ASP A 45 -7.93 -4.95 15.89
CA ASP A 45 -8.20 -3.99 16.96
C ASP A 45 -8.81 -2.70 16.42
N PHE A 46 -8.40 -2.26 15.22
CA PHE A 46 -8.91 -1.05 14.60
C PHE A 46 -10.37 -1.18 14.17
N PHE A 47 -10.69 -2.30 13.50
CA PHE A 47 -11.99 -2.58 12.92
C PHE A 47 -12.93 -3.35 13.86
N ASP A 48 -12.60 -3.53 15.15
CA ASP A 48 -13.51 -4.21 16.09
C ASP A 48 -14.74 -3.36 16.37
N GLY A 49 -15.92 -3.85 15.98
CA GLY A 49 -17.18 -3.11 16.05
C GLY A 49 -17.48 -2.33 14.77
N ARG A 50 -18.08 -1.15 14.92
CA ARG A 50 -18.50 -0.31 13.79
C ARG A 50 -17.40 0.66 13.39
N SER A 51 -17.21 0.85 12.10
CA SER A 51 -16.39 1.93 11.54
C SER A 51 -16.98 2.43 10.23
N VAL A 52 -16.42 3.52 9.70
CA VAL A 52 -16.86 4.20 8.49
C VAL A 52 -15.66 4.65 7.66
N SER A 53 -15.89 4.96 6.40
CA SER A 53 -14.88 5.57 5.55
C SER A 53 -15.44 6.55 4.54
N GLU A 54 -14.61 7.51 4.20
CA GLU A 54 -14.76 8.37 3.03
C GLU A 54 -13.52 8.25 2.16
N GLY A 55 -13.72 8.24 0.85
CA GLY A 55 -12.61 8.13 -0.08
C GLY A 55 -12.94 8.65 -1.47
N THR A 56 -11.91 8.68 -2.30
CA THR A 56 -12.02 8.95 -3.73
C THR A 56 -11.34 7.85 -4.52
N VAL A 57 -11.90 7.49 -5.67
CA VAL A 57 -11.26 6.64 -6.67
C VAL A 57 -10.86 7.50 -7.86
N ARG A 58 -9.59 7.44 -8.24
CA ARG A 58 -9.04 8.08 -9.43
C ARG A 58 -8.73 7.02 -10.48
N THR A 59 -9.43 7.06 -11.60
CA THR A 59 -9.14 6.20 -12.75
C THR A 59 -8.06 6.82 -13.63
N ALA A 60 -7.45 6.04 -14.53
CA ALA A 60 -6.50 6.55 -15.53
C ALA A 60 -7.09 7.64 -16.44
N LEU A 61 -8.43 7.72 -16.53
CA LEU A 61 -9.17 8.77 -17.23
C LEU A 61 -9.33 10.07 -16.40
N LEU A 62 -8.71 10.12 -15.21
CA LEU A 62 -8.61 11.28 -14.30
C LEU A 62 -9.94 11.78 -13.69
N LEU A 63 -11.00 10.97 -13.69
CA LEU A 63 -12.17 11.26 -12.87
C LEU A 63 -11.89 10.83 -11.42
N ASP A 64 -12.07 11.76 -10.49
CA ASP A 64 -12.06 11.52 -9.05
C ASP A 64 -13.52 11.34 -8.59
N GLU A 65 -13.91 10.10 -8.31
CA GLU A 65 -15.27 9.77 -7.86
C GLU A 65 -15.27 9.54 -6.34
N PRO A 66 -16.04 10.33 -5.55
CA PRO A 66 -16.15 10.12 -4.12
C PRO A 66 -17.01 8.90 -3.79
N PHE A 67 -16.70 8.23 -2.70
CA PHE A 67 -17.54 7.16 -2.16
C PHE A 67 -17.45 7.11 -0.64
N THR A 68 -18.44 6.45 -0.05
CA THR A 68 -18.47 6.13 1.37
C THR A 68 -18.67 4.65 1.57
N ALA A 69 -18.19 4.15 2.72
CA ALA A 69 -18.46 2.78 3.13
C ALA A 69 -18.68 2.70 4.65
N SER A 70 -19.48 1.73 5.05
CA SER A 70 -19.69 1.36 6.46
C SER A 70 -19.15 -0.04 6.72
N PHE A 71 -18.71 -0.27 7.94
CA PHE A 71 -17.99 -1.49 8.32
C PHE A 71 -18.59 -2.08 9.59
N GLU A 72 -18.74 -3.40 9.59
CA GLU A 72 -19.05 -4.19 10.77
C GLU A 72 -17.98 -5.27 10.96
N GLY A 73 -17.06 -5.02 11.89
CA GLY A 73 -16.02 -5.96 12.24
C GLY A 73 -16.32 -6.74 13.51
N ARG A 74 -15.87 -7.99 13.51
CA ARG A 74 -15.91 -8.90 14.65
C ARG A 74 -14.52 -9.48 14.85
N ARG A 75 -13.89 -9.11 15.96
CA ARG A 75 -12.62 -9.67 16.36
C ARG A 75 -12.79 -10.98 17.14
N ALA A 76 -11.92 -11.94 16.87
CA ALA A 76 -11.71 -13.12 17.71
C ALA A 76 -10.20 -13.41 17.80
N ALA A 77 -9.58 -13.01 18.91
CA ALA A 77 -8.12 -13.04 19.08
C ALA A 77 -7.38 -12.31 17.94
N ASP A 78 -6.62 -13.03 17.12
CA ASP A 78 -5.87 -12.51 15.98
C ASP A 78 -6.62 -12.63 14.64
N ARG A 79 -7.92 -12.96 14.69
CA ARG A 79 -8.80 -13.03 13.53
C ARG A 79 -9.74 -11.83 13.47
N LEU A 80 -9.96 -11.32 12.27
CA LEU A 80 -10.92 -10.28 11.94
C LEU A 80 -11.87 -10.81 10.88
N ARG A 81 -13.17 -10.79 11.18
CA ARG A 81 -14.22 -10.85 10.16
C ARG A 81 -14.77 -9.45 9.96
N LEU A 82 -14.80 -8.96 8.74
CA LEU A 82 -15.19 -7.59 8.43
C LEU A 82 -16.14 -7.58 7.24
N ASP A 83 -17.36 -7.11 7.45
CA ASP A 83 -18.30 -6.79 6.39
C ASP A 83 -18.16 -5.30 6.07
N GLU A 84 -17.77 -4.98 4.84
CA GLU A 84 -17.61 -3.62 4.31
C GLU A 84 -18.71 -3.37 3.28
N ARG A 85 -19.53 -2.35 3.50
CA ARG A 85 -20.65 -1.99 2.63
C ARG A 85 -20.39 -0.65 1.97
N PHE A 86 -20.12 -0.69 0.67
CA PHE A 86 -19.99 0.48 -0.20
C PHE A 86 -21.36 0.97 -0.60
N VAL A 87 -21.56 2.29 -0.64
CA VAL A 87 -22.82 2.91 -1.11
C VAL A 87 -22.59 3.56 -2.46
N PHE A 88 -23.28 3.06 -3.48
CA PHE A 88 -23.33 3.64 -4.82
C PHE A 88 -24.74 4.15 -5.13
N GLU A 89 -24.90 4.94 -6.20
CA GLU A 89 -26.21 5.47 -6.61
C GLU A 89 -27.22 4.36 -6.94
N ASP A 90 -26.74 3.24 -7.48
CA ASP A 90 -27.55 2.10 -7.90
C ASP A 90 -27.77 1.05 -6.80
N GLY A 91 -27.17 1.25 -5.62
CA GLY A 91 -27.34 0.38 -4.45
C GLY A 91 -26.06 0.16 -3.66
N ALA A 92 -26.21 -0.47 -2.50
CA ALA A 92 -25.06 -0.86 -1.70
C ALA A 92 -24.42 -2.15 -2.24
N ARG A 93 -23.10 -2.33 -2.06
CA ARG A 93 -22.39 -3.58 -2.38
C ARG A 93 -21.54 -4.02 -1.19
N LEU A 94 -21.46 -5.33 -0.97
CA LEU A 94 -20.72 -5.93 0.14
C LEU A 94 -19.33 -6.44 -0.27
N GLN A 95 -18.32 -6.19 0.55
CA GLN A 95 -17.11 -7.01 0.63
C GLN A 95 -17.03 -7.68 1.99
N ARG A 96 -16.75 -8.98 2.01
CA ARG A 96 -16.57 -9.76 3.22
C ARG A 96 -15.13 -10.22 3.33
N TRP A 97 -14.44 -9.73 4.35
CA TRP A 97 -13.08 -10.10 4.68
C TRP A 97 -13.06 -11.08 5.85
N ASP A 98 -12.21 -12.09 5.75
CA ASP A 98 -11.86 -13.00 6.84
C ASP A 98 -10.34 -13.08 6.91
N LEU A 99 -9.75 -12.35 7.84
CA LEU A 99 -8.31 -12.17 7.97
C LEU A 99 -7.82 -12.77 9.28
N SER A 100 -6.64 -13.35 9.25
CA SER A 100 -5.91 -13.81 10.41
C SER A 100 -4.51 -13.20 10.41
N ARG A 101 -4.00 -12.88 11.60
CA ARG A 101 -2.65 -12.37 11.79
C ARG A 101 -1.82 -13.40 12.56
N SER A 102 -0.64 -13.72 12.05
CA SER A 102 0.34 -14.51 12.80
C SER A 102 1.11 -13.64 13.79
N ARG A 103 1.74 -14.27 14.78
CA ARG A 103 2.65 -13.60 15.72
C ARG A 103 3.82 -12.86 15.04
N ALA A 104 4.23 -13.29 13.85
CA ALA A 104 5.27 -12.62 13.07
C ALA A 104 4.77 -11.35 12.35
N GLY A 105 3.50 -10.96 12.51
CA GLY A 105 2.91 -9.81 11.85
C GLY A 105 2.41 -10.09 10.43
N VAL A 106 2.45 -11.33 9.95
CA VAL A 106 1.96 -11.69 8.61
C VAL A 106 0.45 -11.85 8.65
N TYR A 107 -0.25 -11.22 7.71
CA TYR A 107 -1.68 -11.39 7.47
C TYR A 107 -1.94 -12.42 6.36
N THR A 108 -2.90 -13.30 6.59
CA THR A 108 -3.45 -14.22 5.58
C THR A 108 -4.97 -14.29 5.75
N GLY A 109 -5.69 -14.56 4.66
CA GLY A 109 -7.13 -14.67 4.73
C GLY A 109 -7.80 -14.72 3.38
N THR A 110 -9.05 -14.29 3.33
CA THR A 110 -9.83 -14.21 2.11
C THR A 110 -10.68 -12.95 2.05
N VAL A 111 -11.04 -12.55 0.84
CA VAL A 111 -12.07 -11.55 0.57
C VAL A 111 -13.07 -12.12 -0.43
N ALA A 112 -14.36 -11.88 -0.22
CA ALA A 112 -15.42 -12.14 -1.18
C ALA A 112 -16.12 -10.81 -1.50
N THR A 113 -16.45 -10.58 -2.76
CA THR A 113 -17.00 -9.30 -3.25
C THR A 113 -18.34 -9.54 -3.91
N GLU A 114 -19.31 -8.70 -3.58
CA GLU A 114 -20.64 -8.68 -4.19
C GLU A 114 -20.61 -7.88 -5.50
N ASP A 115 -21.15 -8.48 -6.56
CA ASP A 115 -21.21 -7.90 -7.90
C ASP A 115 -22.40 -6.93 -8.08
N GLY A 116 -22.57 -6.42 -9.30
CA GLY A 116 -23.66 -5.52 -9.68
C GLY A 116 -25.06 -6.07 -9.39
N ASP A 117 -25.23 -7.39 -9.42
CA ASP A 117 -26.53 -8.07 -9.28
C ASP A 117 -26.80 -8.54 -7.84
N GLY A 118 -25.88 -8.27 -6.91
CA GLY A 118 -26.00 -8.69 -5.51
C GLY A 118 -25.50 -10.11 -5.25
N THR A 119 -24.77 -10.72 -6.18
CA THR A 119 -24.20 -12.06 -6.00
C THR A 119 -22.80 -11.96 -5.41
N LEU A 120 -22.57 -12.68 -4.31
CA LEU A 120 -21.27 -12.73 -3.65
C LEU A 120 -20.34 -13.71 -4.39
N SER A 121 -19.16 -13.24 -4.78
CA SER A 121 -18.14 -14.06 -5.41
C SER A 121 -17.58 -15.15 -4.49
N ALA A 122 -16.91 -16.14 -5.06
CA ALA A 122 -16.12 -17.09 -4.29
C ALA A 122 -14.99 -16.34 -3.55
N PRO A 123 -14.69 -16.67 -2.27
CA PRO A 123 -13.60 -16.04 -1.54
C PRO A 123 -12.25 -16.23 -2.24
N VAL A 124 -11.52 -15.14 -2.47
CA VAL A 124 -10.17 -15.13 -3.05
C VAL A 124 -9.12 -14.88 -1.97
N PRO A 125 -7.90 -15.44 -2.08
CA PRO A 125 -6.88 -15.32 -1.05
C PRO A 125 -6.34 -13.89 -0.92
N VAL A 126 -6.12 -13.47 0.33
CA VAL A 126 -5.49 -12.21 0.70
C VAL A 126 -4.21 -12.49 1.47
N ALA A 127 -3.15 -11.76 1.16
CA ALA A 127 -1.89 -11.81 1.89
C ALA A 127 -1.40 -10.41 2.24
N GLY A 128 -0.61 -10.30 3.31
CA GLY A 128 -0.11 -9.02 3.75
C GLY A 128 0.73 -9.08 5.01
N TRP A 129 1.02 -7.92 5.57
CA TRP A 129 1.77 -7.81 6.82
C TRP A 129 1.45 -6.52 7.57
N ALA A 130 1.60 -6.58 8.89
CA ALA A 130 1.56 -5.44 9.78
C ALA A 130 2.85 -4.65 9.68
N THR A 131 2.73 -3.34 9.78
CA THR A 131 3.83 -2.38 9.90
C THR A 131 3.73 -1.73 11.29
N VAL A 132 4.68 -0.88 11.66
CA VAL A 132 4.60 -0.16 12.96
C VAL A 132 3.27 0.59 13.09
N ASP A 133 2.91 1.36 12.06
CA ASP A 133 1.78 2.29 12.10
C ASP A 133 0.61 1.91 11.18
N GLY A 134 0.56 0.67 10.67
CA GLY A 134 -0.50 0.24 9.77
C GLY A 134 -0.32 -1.15 9.20
N ALA A 135 -0.81 -1.37 7.98
CA ALA A 135 -0.75 -2.68 7.35
C ALA A 135 -0.66 -2.56 5.83
N VAL A 136 -0.10 -3.58 5.19
CA VAL A 136 -0.17 -3.78 3.75
C VAL A 136 -0.96 -5.04 3.48
N LEU A 137 -1.96 -4.97 2.60
CA LEU A 137 -2.71 -6.13 2.10
C LEU A 137 -2.67 -6.14 0.58
N ALA A 138 -2.64 -7.31 -0.02
CA ALA A 138 -2.72 -7.49 -1.46
C ALA A 138 -3.50 -8.77 -1.82
N TYR A 139 -4.24 -8.70 -2.93
CA TYR A 139 -5.02 -9.81 -3.47
C TYR A 139 -5.35 -9.56 -4.95
N ASP A 140 -5.68 -10.64 -5.66
CA ASP A 140 -6.33 -10.57 -6.96
C ASP A 140 -7.82 -10.88 -6.77
N GLY A 141 -8.70 -9.99 -7.23
CA GLY A 141 -10.14 -10.10 -6.99
C GLY A 141 -10.95 -9.16 -7.87
N TYR A 142 -12.15 -8.84 -7.39
CA TYR A 142 -13.14 -8.04 -8.12
C TYR A 142 -13.44 -6.74 -7.38
N ALA A 143 -13.67 -5.66 -8.14
CA ALA A 143 -14.14 -4.40 -7.59
C ALA A 143 -15.63 -4.51 -7.19
N PRO A 144 -16.07 -3.90 -6.07
CA PRO A 144 -17.49 -3.86 -5.70
C PRO A 144 -18.32 -3.21 -6.81
N GLY A 145 -19.38 -3.88 -7.26
CA GLY A 145 -20.22 -3.39 -8.38
C GLY A 145 -19.51 -3.34 -9.74
N GLY A 146 -18.24 -3.76 -9.82
CA GLY A 146 -17.51 -3.87 -11.07
C GLY A 146 -17.89 -5.15 -11.83
N ALA A 147 -17.56 -5.18 -13.13
CA ALA A 147 -17.70 -6.39 -13.95
C ALA A 147 -16.79 -7.54 -13.43
N ASP A 148 -16.91 -8.72 -14.05
CA ASP A 148 -16.11 -9.93 -13.77
C ASP A 148 -14.61 -9.83 -14.14
N THR A 149 -14.08 -8.61 -14.15
CA THR A 149 -12.67 -8.36 -14.45
C THR A 149 -11.83 -8.62 -13.21
N LEU A 150 -10.98 -9.63 -13.28
CA LEU A 150 -9.96 -9.86 -12.26
C LEU A 150 -8.92 -8.73 -12.29
N LEU A 151 -8.70 -8.13 -11.11
CA LEU A 151 -7.81 -7.00 -10.87
C LEU A 151 -6.92 -7.30 -9.66
N HIS A 152 -5.72 -6.74 -9.66
CA HIS A 152 -4.84 -6.77 -8.50
C HIS A 152 -5.06 -5.53 -7.65
N PHE A 153 -5.32 -5.74 -6.37
CA PHE A 153 -5.51 -4.69 -5.38
C PHE A 153 -4.36 -4.71 -4.39
N ARG A 154 -3.80 -3.53 -4.13
CA ARG A 154 -2.77 -3.35 -3.10
C ARG A 154 -3.13 -2.20 -2.18
N HIS A 155 -3.42 -2.53 -0.93
CA HIS A 155 -3.75 -1.59 0.13
C HIS A 155 -2.49 -1.27 0.93
N VAL A 156 -2.22 0.02 1.14
CA VAL A 156 -1.20 0.51 2.06
C VAL A 156 -1.89 1.41 3.07
N MET A 157 -1.96 0.93 4.30
CA MET A 157 -2.64 1.60 5.40
C MET A 157 -1.64 2.20 6.38
N SER A 158 -1.94 3.39 6.89
CA SER A 158 -1.09 4.11 7.85
C SER A 158 -1.94 5.02 8.76
N ARG A 159 -1.65 5.04 10.06
CA ARG A 159 -2.31 5.95 11.02
C ARG A 159 -2.03 7.42 10.66
N ASN A 160 -3.04 8.27 10.82
CA ASN A 160 -2.92 9.72 10.63
C ASN A 160 -2.58 10.48 11.92
N GLY A 161 -2.48 9.79 13.06
CA GLY A 161 -2.15 10.37 14.38
C GLY A 161 -3.36 10.95 15.14
N ASP A 162 -4.46 11.20 14.45
CA ASP A 162 -5.76 11.69 14.97
C ASP A 162 -6.74 10.55 15.34
N GLY A 163 -6.27 9.30 15.29
CA GLY A 163 -7.10 8.11 15.51
C GLY A 163 -7.72 7.52 14.23
N THR A 164 -7.61 8.20 13.09
CA THR A 164 -8.01 7.68 11.78
C THR A 164 -6.89 6.87 11.11
N LEU A 165 -7.25 6.09 10.10
CA LEU A 165 -6.35 5.26 9.32
C LEU A 165 -6.48 5.63 7.83
N ALA A 166 -5.44 6.22 7.26
CA ALA A 166 -5.37 6.40 5.82
C ALA A 166 -5.16 5.05 5.14
N ASN A 167 -5.75 4.88 3.96
CA ASN A 167 -5.54 3.74 3.09
C ASN A 167 -5.40 4.20 1.65
N ARG A 168 -4.26 3.85 1.04
CA ARG A 168 -4.00 4.03 -0.38
C ARG A 168 -4.14 2.69 -1.07
N VAL A 169 -5.08 2.60 -2.01
CA VAL A 169 -5.28 1.41 -2.83
C VAL A 169 -4.71 1.66 -4.22
N THR A 170 -3.82 0.79 -4.67
CA THR A 170 -3.41 0.72 -6.08
C THR A 170 -4.15 -0.44 -6.75
N ILE A 171 -4.81 -0.16 -7.87
CA ILE A 171 -5.58 -1.14 -8.64
C ILE A 171 -4.86 -1.33 -9.98
N SER A 172 -4.45 -2.55 -10.28
CA SER A 172 -3.71 -2.85 -11.50
C SER A 172 -4.27 -4.05 -12.26
N LYS A 173 -4.00 -4.07 -13.56
CA LYS A 173 -4.31 -5.19 -14.46
C LYS A 173 -3.05 -5.55 -15.23
N PHE A 174 -2.67 -6.83 -15.21
CA PHE A 174 -1.44 -7.32 -15.83
C PHE A 174 -0.19 -6.51 -15.42
N GLY A 175 -0.12 -6.09 -14.15
CA GLY A 175 0.98 -5.28 -13.60
C GLY A 175 0.93 -3.79 -13.92
N ILE A 176 -0.02 -3.33 -14.74
CA ILE A 176 -0.17 -1.92 -15.11
C ILE A 176 -1.21 -1.28 -14.18
N SER A 177 -0.84 -0.22 -13.47
CA SER A 177 -1.75 0.55 -12.61
C SER A 177 -2.82 1.24 -13.46
N ILE A 178 -4.10 0.97 -13.19
CA ILE A 178 -5.24 1.54 -13.93
C ILE A 178 -6.08 2.50 -13.09
N ALA A 179 -5.99 2.40 -11.76
CA ALA A 179 -6.66 3.30 -10.83
C ALA A 179 -5.93 3.37 -9.49
N THR A 180 -6.21 4.42 -8.73
CA THR A 180 -5.75 4.58 -7.35
C THR A 180 -6.89 5.11 -6.51
N SER A 181 -7.08 4.57 -5.31
CA SER A 181 -8.00 5.13 -4.33
C SER A 181 -7.26 5.67 -3.12
N LYS A 182 -7.77 6.77 -2.57
CA LYS A 182 -7.37 7.33 -1.27
C LYS A 182 -8.59 7.31 -0.37
N VAL A 183 -8.45 6.65 0.78
CA VAL A 183 -9.55 6.42 1.72
C VAL A 183 -9.07 6.79 3.12
N THR A 184 -9.96 7.36 3.93
CA THR A 184 -9.76 7.54 5.36
C THR A 184 -10.76 6.68 6.10
N PHE A 185 -10.29 5.77 6.94
CA PHE A 185 -11.12 4.98 7.84
C PHE A 185 -11.17 5.64 9.22
N ALA A 186 -12.34 5.61 9.86
CA ALA A 186 -12.51 6.05 11.25
C ALA A 186 -13.51 5.16 12.00
N ARG A 187 -13.41 5.10 13.33
CA ARG A 187 -14.31 4.30 14.18
C ARG A 187 -15.72 4.90 14.35
N SER A 188 -15.94 6.11 13.86
CA SER A 188 -17.24 6.78 13.89
C SER A 188 -17.26 7.94 12.89
N GLU A 189 -18.44 8.32 12.42
CA GLU A 189 -18.63 9.50 11.55
C GLU A 189 -18.08 10.79 12.20
N ALA A 190 -18.28 10.96 13.50
CA ALA A 190 -17.75 12.10 14.25
C ALA A 190 -16.20 12.20 14.21
N ALA A 191 -15.51 11.08 13.96
CA ALA A 191 -14.06 11.04 13.85
C ALA A 191 -13.55 11.19 12.40
N LEU A 192 -14.45 11.19 11.40
CA LEU A 192 -14.12 11.54 10.01
C LEU A 192 -14.14 13.05 9.78
N ALA A 193 -14.97 13.77 10.52
CA ALA A 193 -15.03 15.23 10.43
C ALA A 193 -13.70 15.84 10.89
N PRO A 194 -13.08 16.77 10.13
CA PRO A 194 -11.96 17.54 10.64
C PRO A 194 -12.46 18.35 11.84
N GLY A 195 -11.80 18.15 12.99
CA GLY A 195 -12.04 18.93 14.21
C GLY A 195 -11.58 20.38 14.10
#